data_AF-N2A7J4-F1
#
_entry.id   AF-N2A7J4-F1
#
_cell.length_a   1.000
_cell.length_b   1.000
_cell.length_c   1.000
_cell.angle_alpha   90.00
_cell.angle_beta   90.00
_cell.angle_gamma   90.00
#
_symmetry.space_group_name_H-M   'P 1'
#
loop_
_entity.id
_entity.type
_entity.pdbx_description
1 polymer ?
#
loop_
_entity_poly.entity_id
_entity_poly.type
_entity_poly.pdbx_seq_one_letter_code
_entity_poly.pdbx_strand_id
1 'polypeptide(L)'
;MPDWQWIGSFLDLCAVYLTTQLVRCAAFSLVLTGLVMLLRKMLFSERIFLKGMLWAVFLVTPFLGKLKLFYENAAICKATWWMTKGTMSCLWVGRIYTAGILVAAVCIFGKRLRLWRLVAGMEKVFFDGIRVSVTDMIVTPFTIGLLKPKIVLPKAMADSYSREELKAIIQHEQTHIRLGHLWFGLAWDMLRCLLWMNPFLTVFQKHFRADMEDICDRVCIQNSGKMAHEYGMVLLKTLKLLRSESEAAPPAVTYAGESEFTDMKRRMGKIAGFRPYRKKLCMGMAAALVAATGAVLLIIHSCSYAQCREDENIQIYEYDGAEGIIITNHDSSINQMISYDDSYVYVDREAFDAFLKKSNAEGQIYIVFGGFYKLPGFLCGAQSCLYETDSADEVVRIPYIRQKDDWVMALFKIL
;
A
#
# COMPACT_ATOMS: atom_id res chain seq x y z
N MET A 1 1.05 34.05 -19.19
CA MET A 1 1.72 33.10 -18.27
C MET A 1 1.11 31.74 -18.52
N PRO A 2 1.87 30.62 -18.53
CA PRO A 2 1.27 29.30 -18.69
C PRO A 2 0.25 29.08 -17.57
N ASP A 3 -0.97 28.70 -17.93
CA ASP A 3 -2.04 28.48 -16.99
C ASP A 3 -1.78 27.16 -16.25
N TRP A 4 -1.13 27.22 -15.08
CA TRP A 4 -0.76 26.03 -14.31
C TRP A 4 -1.94 25.38 -13.56
N GLN A 5 -3.16 25.89 -13.75
CA GLN A 5 -4.37 25.39 -13.09
C GLN A 5 -4.66 23.91 -13.41
N TRP A 6 -4.31 23.43 -14.60
CA TRP A 6 -4.50 22.03 -14.99
C TRP A 6 -3.69 21.05 -14.12
N ILE A 7 -2.51 21.45 -13.60
CA ILE A 7 -1.72 20.60 -12.70
C ILE A 7 -2.48 20.36 -11.39
N GLY A 8 -3.10 21.42 -10.84
CA GLY A 8 -3.89 21.33 -9.62
C GLY A 8 -5.06 20.38 -9.79
N SER A 9 -5.86 20.56 -10.86
CA SER A 9 -7.00 19.72 -11.18
C SER A 9 -6.61 18.25 -11.42
N PHE A 10 -5.51 18.01 -12.13
CA PHE A 10 -4.98 16.66 -12.34
C PHE A 10 -4.55 15.98 -11.04
N LEU A 11 -3.80 16.71 -10.19
CA LEU A 11 -3.37 16.20 -8.89
C LEU A 11 -4.56 15.90 -7.97
N ASP A 12 -5.59 16.74 -7.99
CA ASP A 12 -6.81 16.52 -7.22
C ASP A 12 -7.57 15.28 -7.71
N LEU A 13 -7.69 15.08 -9.03
CA LEU A 13 -8.29 13.86 -9.60
C LEU A 13 -7.51 12.60 -9.21
N CYS A 14 -6.18 12.64 -9.31
CA CYS A 14 -5.32 11.54 -8.85
C CYS A 14 -5.48 11.29 -7.35
N ALA A 15 -5.52 12.36 -6.54
CA ALA A 15 -5.66 12.26 -5.10
C ALA A 15 -6.99 11.65 -4.70
N VAL A 16 -8.11 12.06 -5.31
CA VAL A 16 -9.43 11.47 -5.06
C VAL A 16 -9.42 9.99 -5.44
N TYR A 17 -8.99 9.66 -6.66
CA TYR A 17 -8.95 8.28 -7.15
C TYR A 17 -8.10 7.35 -6.26
N LEU A 18 -6.88 7.77 -5.90
CA LEU A 18 -6.00 6.99 -5.02
C LEU A 18 -6.56 6.89 -3.60
N THR A 19 -7.09 7.99 -3.07
CA THR A 19 -7.64 8.02 -1.70
C THR A 19 -8.85 7.11 -1.57
N THR A 20 -9.79 7.14 -2.52
CA THR A 20 -10.96 6.25 -2.51
C THR A 20 -10.56 4.78 -2.48
N GLN A 21 -9.51 4.39 -3.21
CA GLN A 21 -8.98 3.02 -3.17
C GLN A 21 -8.30 2.71 -1.84
N LEU A 22 -7.37 3.57 -1.39
CA LEU A 22 -6.55 3.30 -0.22
C LEU A 22 -7.36 3.36 1.09
N VAL A 23 -8.38 4.20 1.19
CA VAL A 23 -9.28 4.27 2.35
C VAL A 23 -10.07 2.96 2.51
N ARG A 24 -10.52 2.35 1.41
CA ARG A 24 -11.14 1.02 1.43
C ARG A 24 -10.14 -0.06 1.81
N CYS A 25 -8.94 -0.03 1.23
CA CYS A 25 -7.86 -0.94 1.60
C CYS A 25 -7.52 -0.82 3.10
N ALA A 26 -7.50 0.38 3.65
CA ALA A 26 -7.24 0.63 5.06
C ALA A 26 -8.34 0.01 5.94
N ALA A 27 -9.62 0.20 5.60
CA ALA A 27 -10.72 -0.42 6.34
C ALA A 27 -10.66 -1.96 6.31
N PHE A 28 -10.43 -2.56 5.14
CA PHE A 28 -10.24 -4.01 5.04
C PHE A 28 -9.01 -4.50 5.81
N SER A 29 -7.93 -3.73 5.79
CA SER A 29 -6.71 -4.07 6.52
C SER A 29 -6.93 -4.12 8.03
N LEU A 30 -7.85 -3.32 8.59
CA LEU A 30 -8.20 -3.38 10.02
C LEU A 30 -8.84 -4.73 10.38
N VAL A 31 -9.81 -5.18 9.61
CA VAL A 31 -10.48 -6.47 9.80
C VAL A 31 -9.49 -7.62 9.61
N LEU A 32 -8.70 -7.56 8.55
CA LEU A 32 -7.66 -8.54 8.26
C LEU A 32 -6.64 -8.64 9.40
N THR A 33 -6.29 -7.50 10.00
CA THR A 33 -5.37 -7.44 11.14
C THR A 33 -5.89 -8.20 12.35
N GLY A 34 -7.17 -8.05 12.69
CA GLY A 34 -7.82 -8.83 13.74
C GLY A 34 -7.79 -10.35 13.46
N LEU A 35 -8.12 -10.74 12.23
CA LEU A 35 -8.12 -12.14 11.80
C LEU A 35 -6.71 -12.76 11.87
N VAL A 36 -5.69 -12.06 11.36
CA VAL A 36 -4.30 -12.55 11.40
C VAL A 36 -3.86 -12.76 12.86
N MET A 37 -4.18 -11.83 13.76
CA MET A 37 -3.83 -11.98 15.18
C MET A 37 -4.53 -13.16 15.84
N LEU A 38 -5.81 -13.39 15.52
CA LEU A 38 -6.56 -14.54 16.00
C LEU A 38 -5.93 -15.86 15.52
N LEU A 39 -5.66 -15.98 14.23
CA LEU A 39 -5.04 -17.17 13.63
C LEU A 39 -3.65 -17.43 14.22
N ARG A 40 -2.84 -16.38 14.42
CA ARG A 40 -1.52 -16.47 15.04
C ARG A 40 -1.57 -17.00 16.47
N LYS A 41 -2.62 -16.65 17.23
CA LYS A 41 -2.81 -17.09 18.62
C LYS A 41 -3.39 -18.50 18.71
N MET A 42 -4.36 -18.84 17.87
CA MET A 42 -5.10 -20.11 17.98
C MET A 42 -4.46 -21.27 17.20
N LEU A 43 -4.18 -21.08 15.91
CA LEU A 43 -3.83 -22.20 15.02
C LEU A 43 -2.33 -22.39 14.85
N PHE A 44 -1.56 -21.30 14.94
CA PHE A 44 -0.14 -21.31 14.59
C PHE A 44 0.79 -21.00 15.76
N SER A 45 0.30 -21.04 17.01
CA SER A 45 1.05 -20.68 18.23
C SER A 45 2.45 -21.31 18.31
N GLU A 46 2.58 -22.57 17.89
CA GLU A 46 3.84 -23.34 17.93
C GLU A 46 4.60 -23.39 16.58
N ARG A 47 4.05 -22.81 15.50
CA ARG A 47 4.57 -22.96 14.14
C ARG A 47 5.24 -21.66 13.66
N ILE A 48 6.53 -21.49 13.97
CA ILE A 48 7.29 -20.24 13.68
C ILE A 48 7.21 -19.82 12.20
N PHE A 49 7.48 -20.73 11.25
CA PHE A 49 7.43 -20.38 9.82
C PHE A 49 6.03 -19.97 9.35
N LEU A 50 4.98 -20.67 9.80
CA LEU A 50 3.60 -20.34 9.43
C LEU A 50 3.15 -18.99 10.00
N LYS A 51 3.55 -18.65 11.24
CA LYS A 51 3.30 -17.32 11.79
C LYS A 51 3.93 -16.23 10.93
N GLY A 52 5.16 -16.42 10.49
CA GLY A 52 5.83 -15.49 9.58
C GLY A 52 5.12 -15.36 8.23
N MET A 53 4.69 -16.49 7.66
CA MET A 53 3.99 -16.54 6.37
C MET A 53 2.64 -15.80 6.37
N LEU A 54 1.94 -15.73 7.51
CA LEU A 54 0.66 -15.00 7.60
C LEU A 54 0.80 -13.50 7.29
N TRP A 55 1.97 -12.92 7.53
CA TRP A 55 2.20 -11.52 7.18
C TRP A 55 2.15 -11.25 5.67
N ALA A 56 2.37 -12.28 4.83
CA ALA A 56 2.31 -12.13 3.38
C ALA A 56 0.89 -11.78 2.88
N VAL A 57 -0.16 -12.10 3.65
CA VAL A 57 -1.55 -11.75 3.27
C VAL A 57 -1.72 -10.23 3.12
N PHE A 58 -0.95 -9.44 3.88
CA PHE A 58 -0.98 -7.99 3.79
C PHE A 58 -0.40 -7.42 2.48
N LEU A 59 0.40 -8.21 1.73
CA LEU A 59 0.93 -7.77 0.42
C LEU A 59 -0.17 -7.58 -0.62
N VAL A 60 -1.29 -8.29 -0.45
CA VAL A 60 -2.44 -8.24 -1.34
C VAL A 60 -3.34 -7.03 -1.04
N THR A 61 -3.30 -6.53 0.19
CA THR A 61 -4.21 -5.50 0.69
C THR A 61 -4.29 -4.23 -0.16
N PRO A 62 -3.18 -3.65 -0.69
CA PRO A 62 -3.24 -2.45 -1.51
C PRO A 62 -4.08 -2.59 -2.78
N PHE A 63 -4.28 -3.81 -3.29
CA PHE A 63 -4.97 -4.08 -4.54
C PHE A 63 -6.48 -4.28 -4.37
N LEU A 64 -6.98 -4.37 -3.14
CA LEU A 64 -8.39 -4.66 -2.88
C LEU A 64 -9.32 -3.50 -3.25
N GLY A 65 -8.83 -2.25 -3.27
CA GLY A 65 -9.67 -1.05 -3.41
C GLY A 65 -10.45 -0.93 -4.72
N LYS A 66 -10.06 -1.69 -5.77
CA LYS A 66 -10.70 -1.71 -7.11
C LYS A 66 -11.75 -2.81 -7.29
N LEU A 67 -11.99 -3.64 -6.28
CA LEU A 67 -12.91 -4.77 -6.40
C LEU A 67 -14.34 -4.33 -6.77
N LYS A 68 -14.96 -5.04 -7.74
CA LYS A 68 -16.37 -4.86 -8.14
C LYS A 68 -17.34 -4.97 -6.97
N LEU A 69 -16.95 -5.75 -5.97
CA LEU A 69 -17.64 -5.93 -4.71
C LEU A 69 -18.06 -4.61 -4.04
N PHE A 70 -17.26 -3.54 -4.16
CA PHE A 70 -17.59 -2.24 -3.56
C PHE A 70 -18.73 -1.49 -4.25
N TYR A 71 -19.07 -1.87 -5.47
CA TYR A 71 -20.01 -1.13 -6.33
C TYR A 71 -21.24 -1.96 -6.67
N GLU A 72 -21.07 -3.25 -6.94
CA GLU A 72 -22.15 -4.13 -7.41
C GLU A 72 -22.90 -4.81 -6.26
N ASN A 73 -22.26 -5.02 -5.11
CA ASN A 73 -22.90 -5.66 -3.97
C ASN A 73 -23.65 -4.64 -3.11
N ALA A 74 -24.98 -4.74 -3.05
CA ALA A 74 -25.84 -3.79 -2.34
C ALA A 74 -25.48 -3.60 -0.85
N ALA A 75 -25.11 -4.67 -0.15
CA ALA A 75 -24.77 -4.59 1.28
C ALA A 75 -23.46 -3.84 1.51
N ILE A 76 -22.44 -4.15 0.71
CA ILE A 76 -21.10 -3.53 0.83
C ILE A 76 -21.12 -2.09 0.31
N CYS A 77 -21.85 -1.84 -0.77
CA CYS A 77 -22.10 -0.50 -1.28
C CYS A 77 -22.75 0.36 -0.18
N LYS A 78 -23.84 -0.10 0.45
CA LYS A 78 -24.47 0.61 1.58
C LYS A 78 -23.50 0.84 2.75
N ALA A 79 -22.71 -0.17 3.12
CA ALA A 79 -21.76 -0.08 4.24
C ALA A 79 -20.58 0.87 3.97
N THR A 80 -20.16 1.03 2.70
CA THR A 80 -18.99 1.83 2.31
C THR A 80 -19.37 3.11 1.53
N TRP A 81 -20.66 3.37 1.34
CA TRP A 81 -21.19 4.51 0.60
C TRP A 81 -20.69 5.83 1.18
N TRP A 82 -20.78 5.99 2.50
CA TRP A 82 -20.34 7.21 3.20
C TRP A 82 -18.84 7.48 3.00
N MET A 83 -18.00 6.43 2.93
CA MET A 83 -16.56 6.56 2.65
C MET A 83 -16.34 7.03 1.21
N THR A 84 -17.09 6.46 0.27
CA THR A 84 -17.00 6.80 -1.15
C THR A 84 -17.49 8.22 -1.40
N LYS A 85 -18.68 8.57 -0.88
CA LYS A 85 -19.24 9.92 -0.94
C LYS A 85 -18.31 10.94 -0.29
N GLY A 86 -17.79 10.66 0.91
CA GLY A 86 -16.87 11.58 1.60
C GLY A 86 -15.57 11.83 0.82
N THR A 87 -14.99 10.80 0.22
CA THR A 87 -13.75 10.96 -0.57
C THR A 87 -13.99 11.64 -1.92
N MET A 88 -15.15 11.43 -2.55
CA MET A 88 -15.47 12.00 -3.86
C MET A 88 -16.05 13.42 -3.78
N SER A 89 -16.84 13.73 -2.75
CA SER A 89 -17.47 15.05 -2.60
C SER A 89 -16.57 16.08 -1.90
N CYS A 90 -15.55 15.64 -1.17
CA CYS A 90 -14.69 16.53 -0.39
C CYS A 90 -13.21 16.41 -0.80
N LEU A 91 -12.76 17.26 -1.72
CA LEU A 91 -11.38 17.30 -2.20
C LEU A 91 -10.34 17.40 -1.07
N TRP A 92 -10.66 18.13 0.00
CA TRP A 92 -9.78 18.30 1.16
C TRP A 92 -9.47 16.97 1.87
N VAL A 93 -10.38 15.98 1.83
CA VAL A 93 -10.15 14.64 2.40
C VAL A 93 -9.03 13.92 1.63
N GLY A 94 -9.08 13.98 0.29
CA GLY A 94 -8.02 13.44 -0.57
C GLY A 94 -6.67 14.10 -0.32
N ARG A 95 -6.65 15.42 -0.16
CA ARG A 95 -5.44 16.20 0.15
C ARG A 95 -4.87 15.85 1.53
N ILE A 96 -5.70 15.71 2.57
CA ILE A 96 -5.25 15.28 3.89
C ILE A 96 -4.68 13.85 3.84
N TYR A 97 -5.36 12.93 3.14
CA TYR A 97 -4.92 11.55 3.06
C TYR A 97 -3.56 11.42 2.35
N THR A 98 -3.41 12.08 1.20
CA THR A 98 -2.16 12.13 0.44
C THR A 98 -1.04 12.83 1.21
N ALA A 99 -1.33 13.93 1.91
CA ALA A 99 -0.38 14.56 2.83
C ALA A 99 0.05 13.60 3.95
N GLY A 100 -0.87 12.81 4.51
CA GLY A 100 -0.57 11.77 5.50
C GLY A 100 0.38 10.69 4.97
N ILE A 101 0.17 10.22 3.74
CA ILE A 101 1.11 9.29 3.06
C ILE A 101 2.49 9.93 2.95
N LEU A 102 2.57 11.19 2.49
CA LEU A 102 3.84 11.91 2.32
C LEU A 102 4.56 12.09 3.66
N VAL A 103 3.86 12.50 4.71
CA VAL A 103 4.43 12.65 6.06
C VAL A 103 4.94 11.31 6.58
N ALA A 104 4.14 10.23 6.47
CA ALA A 104 4.56 8.89 6.87
C ALA A 104 5.80 8.42 6.08
N ALA A 105 5.83 8.65 4.77
CA ALA A 105 6.94 8.32 3.90
C ALA A 105 8.21 9.10 4.30
N VAL A 106 8.14 10.41 4.47
CA VAL A 106 9.27 11.24 4.91
C VAL A 106 9.78 10.79 6.27
N CYS A 107 8.89 10.47 7.22
CA CYS A 107 9.27 10.00 8.54
C CYS A 107 9.98 8.65 8.52
N ILE A 108 9.47 7.69 7.74
CA ILE A 108 10.00 6.32 7.68
C ILE A 108 11.26 6.26 6.80
N PHE A 109 11.19 6.76 5.56
CA PHE A 109 12.29 6.73 4.62
C PHE A 109 13.38 7.75 4.99
N GLY A 110 13.04 8.88 5.60
CA GLY A 110 14.01 9.83 6.14
C GLY A 110 14.90 9.22 7.22
N LYS A 111 14.32 8.42 8.13
CA LYS A 111 15.09 7.64 9.13
C LYS A 111 16.01 6.62 8.45
N ARG A 112 15.53 5.88 7.46
CA ARG A 112 16.34 4.93 6.68
C ARG A 112 17.49 5.61 5.94
N LEU A 113 17.23 6.77 5.33
CA LEU A 113 18.23 7.55 4.60
C LEU A 113 19.29 8.11 5.55
N ARG A 114 18.87 8.64 6.70
CA ARG A 114 19.80 9.11 7.74
C ARG A 114 20.70 7.98 8.21
N LEU A 115 20.14 6.82 8.54
CA LEU A 115 20.90 5.64 8.95
C LEU A 115 21.86 5.16 7.84
N TRP A 116 21.40 5.16 6.58
CA TRP A 116 22.25 4.79 5.45
C TRP A 116 23.44 5.75 5.25
N ARG A 117 23.21 7.06 5.40
CA ARG A 117 24.29 8.07 5.34
C ARG A 117 25.30 7.89 6.48
N LEU A 118 24.83 7.61 7.71
CA LEU A 118 25.71 7.31 8.84
C LEU A 118 26.59 6.08 8.55
N VAL A 119 25.99 5.00 8.04
CA VAL A 119 26.72 3.76 7.73
C VAL A 119 27.65 3.90 6.52
N ALA A 120 27.38 4.84 5.60
CA ALA A 120 28.25 5.07 4.45
C ALA A 120 29.63 5.61 4.86
N GLY A 121 29.70 6.39 5.94
CA GLY A 121 30.94 6.97 6.47
C GLY A 121 31.68 6.12 7.51
N MET A 122 31.13 4.96 7.90
CA MET A 122 31.76 4.08 8.88
C MET A 122 33.03 3.40 8.33
N GLU A 123 33.97 3.13 9.24
CA GLU A 123 35.15 2.32 8.96
C GLU A 123 34.75 0.91 8.52
N LYS A 124 35.49 0.36 7.56
CA LYS A 124 35.21 -0.96 6.97
C LYS A 124 36.35 -1.90 7.31
N VAL A 125 36.01 -3.00 7.98
CA VAL A 125 36.95 -4.06 8.36
C VAL A 125 36.56 -5.34 7.61
N PHE A 126 37.55 -6.15 7.25
CA PHE A 126 37.31 -7.48 6.69
C PHE A 126 37.40 -8.53 7.79
N PHE A 127 36.33 -9.31 7.96
CA PHE A 127 36.28 -10.44 8.88
C PHE A 127 35.95 -11.71 8.10
N ASP A 128 36.87 -12.69 8.08
CA ASP A 128 36.73 -13.95 7.33
C ASP A 128 36.28 -13.73 5.85
N GLY A 129 36.86 -12.72 5.18
CA GLY A 129 36.53 -12.38 3.80
C GLY A 129 35.22 -11.61 3.60
N ILE A 130 34.48 -11.33 4.68
CA ILE A 130 33.23 -10.57 4.67
C ILE A 130 33.53 -9.12 5.07
N ARG A 131 33.02 -8.17 4.29
CA ARG A 131 33.14 -6.74 4.58
C ARG A 131 32.11 -6.34 5.63
N VAL A 132 32.59 -5.83 6.76
CA VAL A 132 31.76 -5.38 7.87
C VAL A 132 32.07 -3.92 8.19
N SER A 133 31.05 -3.14 8.50
CA SER A 133 31.22 -1.74 8.93
C SER A 133 31.25 -1.69 10.45
N VAL A 134 32.21 -0.98 11.03
CA VAL A 134 32.36 -0.88 12.49
C VAL A 134 31.88 0.49 12.97
N THR A 135 31.18 0.52 14.11
CA THR A 135 30.65 1.74 14.72
C THR A 135 31.00 1.83 16.20
N ASP A 136 31.37 3.00 16.68
CA ASP A 136 31.57 3.26 18.12
C ASP A 136 30.25 3.34 18.89
N MET A 137 29.11 3.45 18.18
CA MET A 137 27.78 3.45 18.81
C MET A 137 27.47 2.11 19.46
N ILE A 138 26.92 2.16 20.68
CA ILE A 138 26.41 1.00 21.43
C ILE A 138 25.03 0.64 20.87
N VAL A 139 25.00 -0.27 19.90
CA VAL A 139 23.78 -0.74 19.22
C VAL A 139 23.83 -2.26 19.02
N THR A 140 22.70 -2.94 18.83
CA THR A 140 22.76 -4.34 18.39
C THR A 140 23.39 -4.41 17.00
N PRO A 141 24.14 -5.48 16.66
CA PRO A 141 24.48 -5.81 15.28
C PRO A 141 23.25 -5.69 14.38
N PHE A 142 23.44 -5.12 13.19
CA PHE A 142 22.33 -4.99 12.26
C PHE A 142 22.81 -4.94 10.82
N THR A 143 21.89 -5.29 9.92
CA THR A 143 22.10 -5.24 8.48
C THR A 143 21.32 -4.09 7.85
N ILE A 144 21.95 -3.36 6.93
CA ILE A 144 21.33 -2.26 6.18
C ILE A 144 21.65 -2.30 4.68
N GLY A 145 20.71 -1.83 3.86
CA GLY A 145 20.86 -1.70 2.41
C GLY A 145 20.21 -2.85 1.66
N LEU A 146 19.36 -2.54 0.67
CA LEU A 146 18.55 -3.53 -0.03
C LEU A 146 19.36 -4.30 -1.09
N LEU A 147 19.97 -3.57 -2.04
CA LEU A 147 20.70 -4.16 -3.17
C LEU A 147 22.13 -4.58 -2.82
N LYS A 148 22.78 -3.80 -1.96
CA LYS A 148 24.15 -4.05 -1.47
C LYS A 148 24.11 -4.04 0.05
N PRO A 149 23.60 -5.11 0.69
CA PRO A 149 23.48 -5.17 2.13
C PRO A 149 24.86 -5.08 2.79
N LYS A 150 24.91 -4.32 3.88
CA LYS A 150 26.10 -4.11 4.71
C LYS A 150 25.76 -4.56 6.12
N ILE A 151 26.66 -5.32 6.72
CA ILE A 151 26.59 -5.70 8.13
C ILE A 151 27.31 -4.62 8.92
N VAL A 152 26.69 -4.15 10.01
CA VAL A 152 27.24 -3.16 10.93
C VAL A 152 27.45 -3.83 12.29
N LEU A 153 28.64 -3.68 12.85
CA LEU A 153 29.02 -4.21 14.15
C LEU A 153 29.50 -3.10 15.09
N PRO A 154 29.10 -3.13 16.38
CA PRO A 154 29.69 -2.27 17.39
C PRO A 154 31.17 -2.59 17.59
N LYS A 155 32.00 -1.57 17.73
CA LYS A 155 33.44 -1.72 18.02
C LYS A 155 33.68 -2.48 19.31
N ALA A 156 32.88 -2.21 20.35
CA ALA A 156 32.92 -2.97 21.60
C ALA A 156 32.75 -4.48 21.39
N MET A 157 31.94 -4.92 20.40
CA MET A 157 31.83 -6.34 20.05
C MET A 157 33.03 -6.83 19.25
N ALA A 158 33.53 -6.04 18.31
CA ALA A 158 34.72 -6.38 17.54
C ALA A 158 35.95 -6.62 18.44
N ASP A 159 36.07 -5.86 19.53
CA ASP A 159 37.23 -5.91 20.43
C ASP A 159 37.08 -6.97 21.55
N SER A 160 35.87 -7.25 22.04
CA SER A 160 35.65 -8.12 23.21
C SER A 160 35.19 -9.55 22.89
N TYR A 161 34.87 -9.85 21.63
CA TYR A 161 34.36 -11.16 21.22
C TYR A 161 35.49 -12.00 20.63
N SER A 162 35.47 -13.30 20.97
CA SER A 162 36.31 -14.27 20.28
C SER A 162 35.90 -14.39 18.80
N ARG A 163 36.80 -14.92 17.98
CA ARG A 163 36.58 -15.09 16.55
C ARG A 163 35.34 -15.95 16.26
N GLU A 164 35.12 -16.98 17.06
CA GLU A 164 34.01 -17.93 16.94
C GLU A 164 32.66 -17.30 17.32
N GLU A 165 32.65 -16.39 18.30
CA GLU A 165 31.46 -15.63 18.70
C GLU A 165 31.11 -14.58 17.64
N LEU A 166 32.10 -13.84 17.14
CA LEU A 166 31.90 -12.84 16.09
C LEU A 166 31.41 -13.48 14.79
N LYS A 167 31.95 -14.66 14.44
CA LYS A 167 31.47 -15.47 13.32
C LYS A 167 30.00 -15.88 13.49
N ALA A 168 29.56 -16.22 14.70
CA ALA A 168 28.16 -16.57 14.95
C ALA A 168 27.22 -15.37 14.75
N ILE A 169 27.63 -14.18 15.21
CA ILE A 169 26.87 -12.93 15.01
C ILE A 169 26.80 -12.57 13.52
N ILE A 170 27.92 -12.63 12.81
CA ILE A 170 27.95 -12.32 11.37
C ILE A 170 27.10 -13.32 10.59
N GLN A 171 27.10 -14.61 10.97
CA GLN A 171 26.22 -15.62 10.36
C GLN A 171 24.73 -15.34 10.61
N HIS A 172 24.36 -14.81 11.78
CA HIS A 172 23.00 -14.35 12.06
C HIS A 172 22.58 -13.23 11.10
N GLU A 173 23.40 -12.18 11.00
CA GLU A 173 23.14 -11.04 10.11
C GLU A 173 23.11 -11.45 8.63
N GLN A 174 24.00 -12.34 8.20
CA GLN A 174 23.95 -12.93 6.85
C GLN A 174 22.68 -13.75 6.61
N THR A 175 22.12 -14.36 7.65
CA THR A 175 20.87 -15.10 7.55
C THR A 175 19.70 -14.14 7.30
N HIS A 176 19.67 -12.95 7.92
CA HIS A 176 18.70 -11.90 7.56
C HIS A 176 18.79 -11.49 6.09
N ILE A 177 20.00 -11.35 5.55
CA ILE A 177 20.23 -11.04 4.14
C ILE A 177 19.68 -12.16 3.26
N ARG A 178 20.07 -13.41 3.54
CA ARG A 178 19.69 -14.58 2.75
C ARG A 178 18.18 -14.81 2.73
N LEU A 179 17.51 -14.55 3.84
CA LEU A 179 16.06 -14.67 3.97
C LEU A 179 15.30 -13.47 3.39
N GLY A 180 16.00 -12.42 2.93
CA GLY A 180 15.35 -11.24 2.36
C GLY A 180 14.58 -10.40 3.37
N HIS A 181 14.89 -10.50 4.67
CA HIS A 181 14.19 -9.75 5.73
C HIS A 181 14.20 -8.23 5.49
N LEU A 182 15.22 -7.70 4.81
CA LEU A 182 15.28 -6.28 4.43
C LEU A 182 14.19 -5.91 3.42
N TRP A 183 13.89 -6.78 2.45
CA TRP A 183 12.82 -6.58 1.47
C TRP A 183 11.45 -6.68 2.11
N PHE A 184 11.23 -7.66 2.99
CA PHE A 184 9.98 -7.75 3.74
C PHE A 184 9.77 -6.54 4.66
N GLY A 185 10.84 -6.06 5.31
CA GLY A 185 10.80 -4.82 6.09
C GLY A 185 10.47 -3.58 5.26
N LEU A 186 10.97 -3.50 4.02
CA LEU A 186 10.61 -2.43 3.08
C LEU A 186 9.14 -2.50 2.67
N ALA A 187 8.66 -3.69 2.29
CA ALA A 187 7.27 -3.90 1.90
C ALA A 187 6.30 -3.55 3.04
N TRP A 188 6.64 -3.92 4.28
CA TRP A 188 5.88 -3.55 5.47
C TRP A 188 5.84 -2.03 5.70
N ASP A 189 6.98 -1.36 5.52
CA ASP A 189 7.07 0.10 5.63
C ASP A 189 6.26 0.81 4.54
N MET A 190 6.28 0.32 3.29
CA MET A 190 5.44 0.83 2.20
C MET A 190 3.95 0.70 2.55
N LEU A 191 3.53 -0.46 3.06
CA LEU A 191 2.15 -0.69 3.47
C LEU A 191 1.72 0.28 4.59
N ARG A 192 2.60 0.54 5.57
CA ARG A 192 2.34 1.50 6.65
C ARG A 192 2.23 2.94 6.15
N CYS A 193 2.94 3.31 5.09
CA CYS A 193 2.77 4.62 4.46
C CYS A 193 1.45 4.71 3.71
N LEU A 194 1.14 3.71 2.87
CA LEU A 194 -0.07 3.70 2.05
C LEU A 194 -1.34 3.60 2.89
N LEU A 195 -1.30 2.83 3.98
CA LEU A 195 -2.44 2.57 4.87
C LEU A 195 -2.21 3.20 6.24
N TRP A 196 -1.63 4.41 6.28
CA TRP A 196 -1.23 5.08 7.54
C TRP A 196 -2.39 5.26 8.53
N MET A 197 -3.62 5.33 8.04
CA MET A 197 -4.85 5.37 8.85
C MET A 197 -5.10 4.10 9.67
N ASN A 198 -4.42 2.99 9.37
CA ASN A 198 -4.44 1.78 10.19
C ASN A 198 -3.28 1.80 11.21
N PRO A 199 -3.52 2.23 12.46
CA PRO A 199 -2.47 2.28 13.48
C PRO A 199 -1.94 0.88 13.86
N PHE A 200 -2.74 -0.17 13.67
CA PHE A 200 -2.34 -1.53 14.03
C PHE A 200 -1.19 -2.07 13.17
N LEU A 201 -1.00 -1.59 11.94
CA LEU A 201 0.18 -1.93 11.13
C LEU A 201 1.49 -1.43 11.77
N THR A 202 1.41 -0.29 12.48
CA THR A 202 2.54 0.23 13.25
C THR A 202 2.70 -0.50 14.58
N VAL A 203 1.61 -0.74 15.31
CA VAL A 203 1.65 -1.49 16.59
C VAL A 203 2.22 -2.90 16.37
N PHE A 204 1.78 -3.59 15.31
CA PHE A 204 2.17 -4.95 15.02
C PHE A 204 3.49 -5.09 14.25
N GLN A 205 4.15 -3.98 13.92
CA GLN A 205 5.52 -4.02 13.41
C GLN A 205 6.46 -4.75 14.38
N LYS A 206 6.25 -4.61 15.70
CA LYS A 206 7.03 -5.34 16.71
C LYS A 206 6.86 -6.86 16.58
N HIS A 207 5.63 -7.32 16.36
CA HIS A 207 5.34 -8.74 16.16
C HIS A 207 5.88 -9.28 14.83
N PHE A 208 5.82 -8.48 13.78
CA PHE A 208 6.39 -8.82 12.48
C PHE A 208 7.92 -8.99 12.57
N ARG A 209 8.61 -8.04 13.23
CA ARG A 209 10.06 -8.15 13.49
C ARG A 209 10.41 -9.33 14.38
N ALA A 210 9.64 -9.55 15.44
CA ALA A 210 9.79 -10.69 16.34
C ALA A 210 9.76 -12.03 15.60
N ASP A 211 8.79 -12.22 14.70
CA ASP A 211 8.69 -13.46 13.92
C ASP A 211 9.88 -13.63 12.96
N MET A 212 10.41 -12.54 12.38
CA MET A 212 11.63 -12.58 11.55
C MET A 212 12.86 -12.99 12.37
N GLU A 213 13.03 -12.47 13.59
CA GLU A 213 14.11 -12.88 14.49
C GLU A 213 14.01 -14.36 14.85
N ASP A 214 12.80 -14.84 15.17
CA ASP A 214 12.58 -16.24 15.54
C ASP A 214 12.85 -17.21 14.37
N ILE A 215 12.53 -16.79 13.13
CA ILE A 215 12.87 -17.53 11.91
C ILE A 215 14.38 -17.51 11.69
N CYS A 216 15.02 -16.34 11.85
CA CYS A 216 16.46 -16.19 11.68
C CYS A 216 17.23 -17.08 12.65
N ASP A 217 16.91 -17.00 13.94
CA ASP A 217 17.51 -17.83 15.00
C ASP A 217 17.41 -19.32 14.66
N ARG A 218 16.22 -19.78 14.25
CA ARG A 218 15.99 -21.19 13.89
C ARG A 218 16.80 -21.62 12.67
N VAL A 219 16.92 -20.76 11.66
CA VAL A 219 17.70 -21.03 10.45
C VAL A 219 19.20 -21.00 10.75
N CYS A 220 19.65 -20.08 11.60
CA CYS A 220 21.04 -19.93 12.02
C CYS A 220 21.52 -21.15 12.83
N ILE A 221 20.74 -21.59 13.84
CA ILE A 221 21.06 -22.79 14.63
C ILE A 221 21.19 -24.02 13.72
N GLN A 222 20.23 -24.23 12.80
CA GLN A 222 20.27 -25.40 11.92
C GLN A 222 21.42 -25.37 10.89
N ASN A 223 21.82 -24.19 10.41
CA ASN A 223 22.86 -24.07 9.39
C ASN A 223 24.28 -23.97 9.97
N SER A 224 24.43 -23.48 11.20
CA SER A 224 25.73 -23.35 11.86
C SER A 224 26.27 -24.69 12.36
N GLY A 225 25.40 -25.68 12.58
CA GLY A 225 25.78 -26.98 13.16
C GLY A 225 26.18 -26.90 14.64
N LYS A 226 26.09 -25.71 15.25
CA LYS A 226 26.36 -25.48 16.68
C LYS A 226 25.19 -25.91 17.54
N MET A 227 25.46 -26.19 18.81
CA MET A 227 24.41 -26.45 19.77
C MET A 227 23.58 -25.18 20.02
N ALA A 228 22.25 -25.33 20.14
CA ALA A 228 21.35 -24.20 20.38
C ALA A 228 21.75 -23.38 21.62
N HIS A 229 22.28 -24.04 22.65
CA HIS A 229 22.82 -23.41 23.85
C HIS A 229 24.00 -22.48 23.55
N GLU A 230 24.99 -22.91 22.76
CA GLU A 230 26.17 -22.10 22.42
C GLU A 230 25.74 -20.83 21.67
N TYR A 231 24.84 -20.98 20.71
CA TYR A 231 24.25 -19.85 19.99
C TYR A 231 23.51 -18.88 20.94
N GLY A 232 22.68 -19.42 21.83
CA GLY A 232 21.94 -18.62 22.81
C GLY A 232 22.85 -17.84 23.76
N MET A 233 23.99 -18.43 24.16
CA MET A 233 24.98 -17.77 25.01
C MET A 233 25.63 -16.57 24.32
N VAL A 234 25.92 -16.64 23.02
CA VAL A 234 26.45 -15.49 22.25
C VAL A 234 25.44 -14.35 22.21
N LEU A 235 24.15 -14.66 22.00
CA LEU A 235 23.09 -13.64 22.02
C LEU A 235 22.89 -13.03 23.41
N LEU A 236 22.99 -13.83 24.47
CA LEU A 236 22.94 -13.31 25.85
C LEU A 236 24.14 -12.43 26.17
N LYS A 237 25.35 -12.80 25.71
CA LYS A 237 26.55 -11.95 25.82
C LYS A 237 26.34 -10.62 25.09
N THR A 238 25.67 -10.65 23.94
CA THR A 238 25.32 -9.45 23.14
C THR A 238 24.44 -8.52 23.95
N LEU A 239 23.36 -9.02 24.55
CA LEU A 239 22.48 -8.20 25.40
C LEU A 239 23.20 -7.66 26.64
N LYS A 240 24.04 -8.48 27.29
CA LYS A 240 24.82 -8.05 28.48
C LYS A 240 25.76 -6.90 28.16
N LEU A 241 26.51 -6.99 27.06
CA LEU A 241 27.43 -5.93 26.63
C LEU A 241 26.68 -4.61 26.38
N LEU A 242 25.54 -4.67 25.70
CA LEU A 242 24.74 -3.49 25.41
C LEU A 242 24.17 -2.84 26.68
N ARG A 243 23.78 -3.66 27.66
CA ARG A 243 23.26 -3.16 28.93
C ARG A 243 24.35 -2.56 29.82
N SER A 244 25.50 -3.21 29.98
CA SER A 244 26.58 -2.71 30.83
C SER A 244 27.09 -1.35 30.36
N GLU A 245 27.09 -1.11 29.05
CA GLU A 245 27.47 0.17 28.44
C GLU A 245 26.31 1.19 28.48
N SER A 246 25.05 0.73 28.50
CA SER A 246 23.85 1.59 28.57
C SER A 246 23.51 2.07 29.98
N GLU A 247 23.95 1.39 31.05
CA GLU A 247 23.74 1.83 32.44
C GLU A 247 24.48 3.15 32.76
N ALA A 248 25.33 3.63 31.85
CA ALA A 248 25.93 4.97 31.88
C ALA A 248 25.04 6.10 31.30
N ALA A 249 23.80 5.80 30.82
CA ALA A 249 22.92 6.75 30.13
C ALA A 249 21.59 7.04 30.90
N PRO A 250 20.87 8.15 30.61
CA PRO A 250 19.74 8.65 31.43
C PRO A 250 18.50 7.75 31.48
N PRO A 251 17.63 7.89 32.51
CA PRO A 251 16.50 6.99 32.82
C PRO A 251 15.35 6.92 31.79
N ALA A 252 15.38 7.70 30.70
CA ALA A 252 14.46 7.51 29.57
C ALA A 252 14.74 6.22 28.77
N VAL A 253 15.93 5.62 28.95
CA VAL A 253 16.35 4.35 28.29
C VAL A 253 15.77 3.10 28.99
N THR A 254 15.24 3.25 30.21
CA THR A 254 14.77 2.12 31.03
C THR A 254 13.59 1.34 30.40
N TYR A 255 12.68 2.03 29.69
CA TYR A 255 11.55 1.39 29.00
C TYR A 255 11.99 0.63 27.74
N ALA A 256 13.07 1.06 27.08
CA ALA A 256 13.68 0.31 25.98
C ALA A 256 14.30 -1.00 26.50
N GLY A 257 15.00 -0.95 27.63
CA GLY A 257 15.63 -2.12 28.26
C GLY A 257 14.67 -3.23 28.69
N GLU A 258 13.47 -2.90 29.21
CA GLU A 258 12.46 -3.91 29.56
C GLU A 258 11.92 -4.64 28.33
N SER A 259 11.70 -3.91 27.23
CA SER A 259 11.22 -4.49 25.99
C SER A 259 12.27 -5.40 25.34
N GLU A 260 13.55 -5.01 25.37
CA GLU A 260 14.67 -5.80 24.88
C GLU A 260 14.89 -7.07 25.71
N PHE A 261 14.78 -6.96 27.04
CA PHE A 261 14.85 -8.14 27.93
C PHE A 261 13.70 -9.11 27.67
N THR A 262 12.47 -8.60 27.49
CA THR A 262 11.30 -9.42 27.19
C THR A 262 11.45 -10.15 25.85
N ASP A 263 11.93 -9.45 24.82
CA ASP A 263 12.21 -10.05 23.51
C ASP A 263 13.34 -11.10 23.61
N MET A 264 14.41 -10.83 24.35
CA MET A 264 15.48 -11.81 24.56
C MET A 264 14.98 -13.03 25.33
N LYS A 265 14.20 -12.86 26.40
CA LYS A 265 13.60 -13.97 27.16
C LYS A 265 12.73 -14.84 26.26
N ARG A 266 11.93 -14.24 25.38
CA ARG A 266 11.14 -14.97 24.37
C ARG A 266 12.03 -15.78 23.44
N ARG A 267 13.08 -15.16 22.88
CA ARG A 267 14.03 -15.82 21.97
C ARG A 267 14.71 -17.00 22.66
N MET A 268 15.20 -16.83 23.88
CA MET A 268 15.84 -17.89 24.67
C MET A 268 14.91 -19.09 24.88
N GLY A 269 13.63 -18.86 25.18
CA GLY A 269 12.64 -19.95 25.27
C GLY A 269 12.51 -20.74 23.96
N LYS A 270 12.50 -20.05 22.82
CA LYS A 270 12.40 -20.69 21.49
C LYS A 270 13.68 -21.40 21.05
N ILE A 271 14.84 -20.86 21.43
CA ILE A 271 16.16 -21.45 21.19
C ILE A 271 16.33 -22.71 22.04
N ALA A 272 15.95 -22.68 23.31
CA ALA A 272 15.98 -23.86 24.18
C ALA A 272 15.05 -24.98 23.68
N GLY A 273 13.88 -24.62 23.14
CA GLY A 273 12.95 -25.53 22.48
C GLY A 273 13.28 -25.85 21.02
N PHE A 274 14.52 -25.66 20.57
CA PHE A 274 14.89 -25.86 19.17
C PHE A 274 14.61 -27.29 18.70
N ARG A 275 14.04 -27.41 17.51
CA ARG A 275 13.86 -28.67 16.79
C ARG A 275 14.23 -28.45 15.32
N PRO A 276 14.97 -29.38 14.68
CA PRO A 276 15.33 -29.24 13.28
C PRO A 276 14.06 -29.21 12.42
N TYR A 277 14.02 -28.27 11.47
CA TYR A 277 12.94 -28.17 10.50
C TYR A 277 13.31 -28.91 9.21
N ARG A 278 12.28 -29.41 8.52
CA ARG A 278 12.45 -30.09 7.22
C ARG A 278 12.54 -29.04 6.11
N LYS A 279 13.75 -28.80 5.58
CA LYS A 279 14.01 -27.80 4.53
C LYS A 279 13.05 -27.93 3.33
N LYS A 280 12.86 -29.15 2.81
CA LYS A 280 11.96 -29.42 1.66
C LYS A 280 10.51 -29.05 1.95
N LEU A 281 10.02 -29.32 3.17
CA LEU A 281 8.65 -28.97 3.58
C LEU A 281 8.49 -27.45 3.65
N CYS A 282 9.43 -26.74 4.28
CA CYS A 282 9.40 -25.28 4.37
C CYS A 282 9.48 -24.62 2.98
N MET A 283 10.31 -25.15 2.07
CA MET A 283 10.35 -24.70 0.68
C MET A 283 9.02 -24.94 -0.05
N GLY A 284 8.42 -26.12 0.11
CA GLY A 284 7.09 -26.42 -0.45
C GLY A 284 6.01 -25.48 0.06
N MET A 285 6.01 -25.17 1.36
CA MET A 285 5.09 -24.21 1.97
C MET A 285 5.31 -22.80 1.45
N ALA A 286 6.56 -22.35 1.29
CA ALA A 286 6.88 -21.05 0.72
C ALA A 286 6.44 -20.95 -0.74
N ALA A 287 6.70 -21.99 -1.55
CA ALA A 287 6.25 -22.06 -2.94
C ALA A 287 4.71 -22.03 -3.05
N ALA A 288 4.02 -22.80 -2.20
CA ALA A 288 2.57 -22.80 -2.13
C ALA A 288 2.02 -21.42 -1.73
N LEU A 289 2.66 -20.72 -0.79
CA LEU A 289 2.28 -19.36 -0.40
C LEU A 289 2.45 -18.36 -1.55
N VAL A 290 3.56 -18.43 -2.29
CA VAL A 290 3.78 -17.57 -3.46
C VAL A 290 2.73 -17.85 -4.53
N ALA A 291 2.47 -19.12 -4.83
CA ALA A 291 1.45 -19.53 -5.79
C ALA A 291 0.04 -19.08 -5.35
N ALA A 292 -0.33 -19.28 -4.09
CA ALA A 292 -1.61 -18.83 -3.52
C ALA A 292 -1.74 -17.31 -3.59
N THR A 293 -0.68 -16.57 -3.23
CA THR A 293 -0.65 -15.11 -3.31
C THR A 293 -0.84 -14.63 -4.75
N GLY A 294 -0.15 -15.26 -5.71
CA GLY A 294 -0.30 -14.99 -7.14
C GLY A 294 -1.71 -15.27 -7.64
N ALA A 295 -2.29 -16.42 -7.27
CA ALA A 295 -3.67 -16.78 -7.62
C ALA A 295 -4.68 -15.78 -7.05
N VAL A 296 -4.52 -15.36 -5.78
CA VAL A 296 -5.37 -14.34 -5.18
C VAL A 296 -5.25 -13.00 -5.90
N LEU A 297 -4.05 -12.58 -6.29
CA LEU A 297 -3.86 -11.36 -7.09
C LEU A 297 -4.52 -11.45 -8.46
N LEU A 298 -4.47 -12.61 -9.13
CA LEU A 298 -5.17 -12.85 -10.40
C LEU A 298 -6.69 -12.81 -10.22
N ILE A 299 -7.21 -13.41 -9.15
CA ILE A 299 -8.64 -13.35 -8.81
C ILE A 299 -9.04 -11.90 -8.57
N ILE A 300 -8.27 -11.15 -7.76
CA ILE A 300 -8.53 -9.73 -7.52
C ILE A 300 -8.52 -8.95 -8.83
N HIS A 301 -7.57 -9.20 -9.73
CA HIS A 301 -7.52 -8.57 -11.05
C HIS A 301 -8.79 -8.87 -11.86
N SER A 302 -9.24 -10.12 -11.94
CA SER A 302 -10.47 -10.51 -12.65
C SER A 302 -11.76 -9.93 -12.04
N CYS A 303 -11.76 -9.76 -10.72
CA CYS A 303 -12.89 -9.22 -9.94
C CYS A 303 -12.78 -7.72 -9.69
N SER A 304 -11.78 -7.04 -10.25
CA SER A 304 -11.61 -5.59 -10.15
C SER A 304 -12.16 -4.89 -11.37
N TYR A 305 -12.48 -3.60 -11.22
CA TYR A 305 -12.74 -2.76 -12.38
C TYR A 305 -11.48 -2.60 -13.23
N ALA A 306 -11.69 -2.61 -14.55
CA ALA A 306 -10.66 -2.27 -15.51
C ALA A 306 -10.13 -0.86 -15.21
N GLN A 307 -8.88 -0.62 -15.59
CA GLN A 307 -8.20 0.64 -15.31
C GLN A 307 -8.92 1.84 -15.93
N CYS A 308 -9.53 1.65 -17.10
CA CYS A 308 -10.32 2.65 -17.79
C CYS A 308 -11.43 1.91 -18.57
N ARG A 309 -12.67 2.42 -18.49
CA ARG A 309 -13.77 1.95 -19.33
C ARG A 309 -14.38 3.14 -20.03
N GLU A 310 -14.67 3.00 -21.32
CA GLU A 310 -15.42 4.00 -22.06
C GLU A 310 -16.86 4.02 -21.55
N ASP A 311 -17.40 5.22 -21.43
CA ASP A 311 -18.79 5.46 -21.10
C ASP A 311 -19.51 5.84 -22.38
N GLU A 312 -20.23 4.88 -22.93
CA GLU A 312 -21.07 5.08 -24.11
C GLU A 312 -22.40 5.76 -23.76
N ASN A 313 -22.70 5.93 -22.47
CA ASN A 313 -23.96 6.55 -22.06
C ASN A 313 -23.95 8.06 -22.32
N ILE A 314 -25.08 8.55 -22.80
CA ILE A 314 -25.37 9.97 -22.93
C ILE A 314 -26.10 10.42 -21.66
N GLN A 315 -25.62 11.49 -21.04
CA GLN A 315 -26.21 12.11 -19.86
C GLN A 315 -26.71 13.51 -20.19
N ILE A 316 -27.86 13.89 -19.64
CA ILE A 316 -28.48 15.19 -19.87
C ILE A 316 -28.53 15.94 -18.56
N TYR A 317 -27.97 17.15 -18.57
CA TYR A 317 -27.90 18.04 -17.42
C TYR A 317 -28.68 19.31 -17.72
N GLU A 318 -29.49 19.73 -16.76
CA GLU A 318 -30.08 21.06 -16.73
C GLU A 318 -29.26 21.94 -15.82
N TYR A 319 -28.89 23.14 -16.28
CA TYR A 319 -28.20 24.13 -15.47
C TYR A 319 -29.09 25.36 -15.29
N ASP A 320 -29.45 25.65 -14.04
CA ASP A 320 -30.33 26.77 -13.63
C ASP A 320 -29.58 27.94 -12.97
N GLY A 321 -28.24 27.87 -12.87
CA GLY A 321 -27.39 28.89 -12.28
C GLY A 321 -26.85 28.59 -10.88
N ALA A 322 -27.23 27.48 -10.22
CA ALA A 322 -26.67 27.07 -8.92
C ALA A 322 -25.94 25.71 -8.98
N GLU A 323 -26.66 24.62 -9.28
CA GLU A 323 -26.11 23.27 -9.45
C GLU A 323 -26.81 22.58 -10.63
N GLY A 324 -26.06 21.82 -11.44
CA GLY A 324 -26.64 21.08 -12.55
C GLY A 324 -27.53 19.93 -12.05
N ILE A 325 -28.82 19.94 -12.42
CA ILE A 325 -29.75 18.85 -12.13
C ILE A 325 -29.60 17.78 -13.22
N ILE A 326 -29.33 16.54 -12.82
CA ILE A 326 -29.31 15.41 -13.75
C ILE A 326 -30.76 15.07 -14.11
N ILE A 327 -31.15 15.37 -15.36
CA ILE A 327 -32.50 15.08 -15.86
C ILE A 327 -32.69 13.57 -16.03
N THR A 328 -31.66 12.86 -16.52
CA THR A 328 -31.70 11.40 -16.65
C THR A 328 -30.30 10.82 -16.64
N ASN A 329 -30.18 9.68 -15.96
CA ASN A 329 -28.97 8.86 -15.96
C ASN A 329 -29.36 7.47 -16.50
N HIS A 330 -28.95 7.16 -17.73
CA HIS A 330 -29.12 5.85 -18.38
C HIS A 330 -30.56 5.48 -18.81
N ASP A 331 -31.19 6.30 -19.67
CA ASP A 331 -32.38 5.87 -20.41
C ASP A 331 -32.00 5.47 -21.84
N SER A 332 -32.32 4.23 -22.22
CA SER A 332 -32.13 3.71 -23.58
C SER A 332 -32.90 4.51 -24.65
N SER A 333 -33.94 5.25 -24.25
CA SER A 333 -34.68 6.14 -25.15
C SER A 333 -33.79 7.27 -25.71
N ILE A 334 -32.79 7.72 -24.94
CA ILE A 334 -31.88 8.82 -25.34
C ILE A 334 -31.04 8.44 -26.55
N ASN A 335 -30.59 7.19 -26.63
CA ASN A 335 -29.80 6.70 -27.77
C ASN A 335 -30.61 6.62 -29.08
N GLN A 336 -31.92 6.77 -29.01
CA GLN A 336 -32.78 6.88 -30.20
C GLN A 336 -32.91 8.34 -30.66
N MET A 337 -32.73 9.31 -29.76
CA MET A 337 -32.91 10.74 -30.00
C MET A 337 -31.59 11.48 -30.26
N ILE A 338 -30.48 10.98 -29.70
CA ILE A 338 -29.16 11.60 -29.79
C ILE A 338 -28.16 10.60 -30.35
N SER A 339 -27.40 11.05 -31.34
CA SER A 339 -26.22 10.35 -31.84
C SER A 339 -25.05 11.33 -32.00
N TYR A 340 -23.83 10.85 -32.05
CA TYR A 340 -22.66 11.71 -32.23
C TYR A 340 -21.59 11.00 -33.04
N ASP A 341 -20.82 11.80 -33.79
CA ASP A 341 -19.62 11.35 -34.50
C ASP A 341 -18.38 12.04 -33.94
N ASP A 342 -17.29 12.05 -34.70
CA ASP A 342 -16.01 12.63 -34.31
C ASP A 342 -16.00 14.17 -34.25
N SER A 343 -17.05 14.86 -34.73
CA SER A 343 -17.08 16.33 -34.89
C SER A 343 -18.42 16.97 -34.51
N TYR A 344 -19.52 16.22 -34.54
CA TYR A 344 -20.87 16.73 -34.31
C TYR A 344 -21.70 15.82 -33.41
N VAL A 345 -22.62 16.45 -32.68
CA VAL A 345 -23.75 15.79 -32.03
C VAL A 345 -25.00 16.08 -32.85
N TYR A 346 -25.79 15.05 -33.10
CA TYR A 346 -27.06 15.10 -33.82
C TYR A 346 -28.19 14.80 -32.83
N VAL A 347 -29.15 15.71 -32.75
CA VAL A 347 -30.30 15.60 -31.86
C VAL A 347 -31.58 15.68 -32.68
N ASP A 348 -32.44 14.67 -32.59
CA ASP A 348 -33.81 14.70 -33.10
C ASP A 348 -34.61 15.71 -32.26
N ARG A 349 -34.96 16.85 -32.86
CA ARG A 349 -35.55 17.96 -32.12
C ARG A 349 -36.92 17.61 -31.54
N GLU A 350 -37.78 16.99 -32.35
CA GLU A 350 -39.16 16.73 -31.94
C GLU A 350 -39.21 15.73 -30.78
N ALA A 351 -38.45 14.64 -30.90
CA ALA A 351 -38.35 13.63 -29.85
C ALA A 351 -37.69 14.19 -28.58
N PHE A 352 -36.61 14.97 -28.73
CA PHE A 352 -35.86 15.50 -27.60
C PHE A 352 -36.61 16.61 -26.85
N ASP A 353 -37.26 17.54 -27.55
CA ASP A 353 -38.06 18.59 -26.91
C ASP A 353 -39.29 18.01 -26.19
N ALA A 354 -39.91 16.96 -26.73
CA ALA A 354 -40.99 16.24 -26.05
C ALA A 354 -40.50 15.58 -24.75
N PHE A 355 -39.28 15.02 -24.77
CA PHE A 355 -38.62 14.47 -23.58
C PHE A 355 -38.32 15.54 -22.53
N LEU A 356 -37.77 16.70 -22.93
CA LEU A 356 -37.46 17.81 -22.03
C LEU A 356 -38.72 18.38 -21.37
N LYS A 357 -39.81 18.56 -22.15
CA LYS A 357 -41.12 18.99 -21.63
C LYS A 357 -41.67 18.03 -20.59
N LYS A 358 -41.56 16.72 -20.81
CA LYS A 358 -41.99 15.70 -19.85
C LYS A 358 -41.19 15.74 -18.55
N SER A 359 -39.93 16.15 -18.64
CA SER A 359 -38.99 16.23 -17.52
C SER A 359 -39.06 17.57 -16.77
N ASN A 360 -39.89 18.51 -17.25
CA ASN A 360 -40.05 19.86 -16.71
C ASN A 360 -38.73 20.64 -16.62
N ALA A 361 -37.87 20.45 -17.63
CA ALA A 361 -36.61 21.16 -17.75
C ALA A 361 -36.80 22.51 -18.47
N GLU A 362 -36.44 23.60 -17.81
CA GLU A 362 -36.62 24.98 -18.28
C GLU A 362 -35.28 25.76 -18.36
N GLY A 363 -34.21 25.21 -17.79
CA GLY A 363 -32.86 25.78 -17.79
C GLY A 363 -32.03 25.45 -19.04
N GLN A 364 -30.72 25.74 -18.96
CA GLN A 364 -29.79 25.42 -20.04
C GLN A 364 -29.51 23.92 -20.08
N ILE A 365 -29.68 23.30 -21.25
CA ILE A 365 -29.53 21.86 -21.41
C ILE A 365 -28.14 21.53 -21.95
N TYR A 366 -27.38 20.76 -21.19
CA TYR A 366 -26.08 20.21 -21.58
C TYR A 366 -26.19 18.71 -21.85
N ILE A 367 -25.69 18.30 -23.01
CA ILE A 367 -25.58 16.91 -23.41
C ILE A 367 -24.14 16.48 -23.15
N VAL A 368 -23.95 15.46 -22.32
CA VAL A 368 -22.63 14.91 -21.94
C VAL A 368 -22.50 13.51 -22.52
N PHE A 369 -21.42 13.24 -23.25
CA PHE A 369 -21.24 12.01 -24.03
C PHE A 369 -19.74 11.67 -24.24
N GLY A 370 -19.46 10.48 -24.78
CA GLY A 370 -18.11 10.08 -25.20
C GLY A 370 -17.07 10.08 -24.06
N GLY A 371 -17.50 9.66 -22.87
CA GLY A 371 -16.70 9.75 -21.65
C GLY A 371 -15.88 8.51 -21.34
N PHE A 372 -15.14 8.57 -20.24
CA PHE A 372 -14.57 7.39 -19.60
C PHE A 372 -14.59 7.53 -18.08
N TYR A 373 -14.74 6.40 -17.40
CA TYR A 373 -14.63 6.33 -15.95
C TYR A 373 -13.61 5.28 -15.55
N LYS A 374 -12.96 5.52 -14.42
CA LYS A 374 -12.08 4.52 -13.79
C LYS A 374 -12.79 3.70 -12.71
N LEU A 375 -13.81 4.28 -12.10
CA LEU A 375 -14.63 3.67 -11.06
C LEU A 375 -16.09 4.09 -11.30
N PRO A 376 -17.09 3.22 -11.04
CA PRO A 376 -18.48 3.61 -11.18
C PRO A 376 -18.81 4.86 -10.35
N GLY A 377 -19.49 5.83 -10.95
CA GLY A 377 -19.81 7.13 -10.34
C GLY A 377 -18.67 8.14 -10.30
N PHE A 378 -17.46 7.78 -10.77
CA PHE A 378 -16.31 8.68 -10.92
C PHE A 378 -16.03 8.92 -12.41
N LEU A 379 -16.80 9.84 -13.00
CA LEU A 379 -16.61 10.27 -14.38
C LEU A 379 -15.31 11.10 -14.47
N CYS A 380 -14.33 10.62 -15.20
CA CYS A 380 -12.99 11.21 -15.22
C CYS A 380 -12.81 12.23 -16.34
N GLY A 381 -13.56 12.06 -17.43
CA GLY A 381 -13.55 12.95 -18.58
C GLY A 381 -14.71 12.56 -19.50
N ALA A 382 -15.42 13.57 -19.99
CA ALA A 382 -16.51 13.44 -20.94
C ALA A 382 -16.57 14.69 -21.81
N GLN A 383 -17.15 14.55 -23.00
CA GLN A 383 -17.44 15.68 -23.86
C GLN A 383 -18.80 16.25 -23.47
N SER A 384 -18.96 17.55 -23.59
CA SER A 384 -20.24 18.20 -23.40
C SER A 384 -20.50 19.21 -24.52
N CYS A 385 -21.77 19.35 -24.89
CA CYS A 385 -22.23 20.42 -25.75
C CYS A 385 -23.52 21.03 -25.19
N LEU A 386 -23.73 22.31 -25.45
CA LEU A 386 -24.97 23.01 -25.11
C LEU A 386 -26.00 22.72 -26.21
N TYR A 387 -27.22 22.35 -25.81
CA TYR A 387 -28.34 22.22 -26.74
C TYR A 387 -28.97 23.59 -27.00
N GLU A 388 -29.04 23.99 -28.26
CA GLU A 388 -29.66 25.25 -28.69
C GLU A 388 -31.14 25.03 -29.03
N THR A 389 -32.03 25.59 -28.22
CA THR A 389 -33.49 25.45 -28.38
C THR A 389 -34.09 26.22 -29.56
N ASP A 390 -33.31 27.13 -30.17
CA ASP A 390 -33.82 28.07 -31.19
C ASP A 390 -33.63 27.56 -32.63
N SER A 391 -33.12 26.33 -32.82
CA SER A 391 -32.87 25.79 -34.16
C SER A 391 -34.15 25.39 -34.90
N ALA A 392 -34.30 25.83 -36.15
CA ALA A 392 -35.43 25.49 -37.01
C ALA A 392 -35.34 24.08 -37.61
N ASP A 393 -34.17 23.43 -37.55
CA ASP A 393 -33.90 22.14 -38.18
C ASP A 393 -34.59 20.97 -37.46
N GLU A 394 -34.98 19.94 -38.22
CA GLU A 394 -35.56 18.69 -37.70
C GLU A 394 -34.51 17.89 -36.90
N VAL A 395 -33.27 17.89 -37.38
CA VAL A 395 -32.11 17.34 -36.67
C VAL A 395 -31.15 18.47 -36.35
N VAL A 396 -31.01 18.80 -35.06
CA VAL A 396 -30.09 19.83 -34.59
C VAL A 396 -28.68 19.29 -34.64
N ARG A 397 -27.80 19.95 -35.41
CA ARG A 397 -26.40 19.58 -35.54
C ARG A 397 -25.52 20.52 -34.74
N ILE A 398 -24.94 20.01 -33.65
CA ILE A 398 -24.16 20.79 -32.70
C ILE A 398 -22.67 20.47 -32.88
N PRO A 399 -21.84 21.44 -33.31
CA PRO A 399 -20.40 21.22 -33.36
C PRO A 399 -19.82 21.10 -31.96
N TYR A 400 -18.86 20.19 -31.77
CA TYR A 400 -18.11 20.10 -30.52
C TYR A 400 -16.61 19.90 -30.79
N ILE A 401 -15.78 20.34 -29.85
CA ILE A 401 -14.33 20.10 -29.91
C ILE A 401 -14.01 18.87 -29.09
N ARG A 402 -13.43 17.87 -29.75
CA ARG A 402 -13.02 16.63 -29.10
C ARG A 402 -11.88 16.90 -28.12
N GLN A 403 -12.06 16.56 -26.84
CA GLN A 403 -11.00 16.64 -25.83
C GLN A 403 -9.82 15.66 -26.05
N LYS A 404 -9.66 15.03 -27.22
CA LYS A 404 -8.58 14.07 -27.50
C LYS A 404 -7.17 14.68 -27.37
N ASP A 405 -7.03 15.98 -27.58
CA ASP A 405 -5.75 16.69 -27.52
C ASP A 405 -5.34 17.11 -26.10
N ASP A 406 -6.18 16.84 -25.09
CA ASP A 406 -5.79 17.02 -23.70
C ASP A 406 -4.92 15.84 -23.25
N TRP A 407 -3.62 16.00 -23.46
CA TRP A 407 -2.59 15.05 -23.03
C TRP A 407 -2.71 14.70 -21.53
N VAL A 408 -3.30 15.58 -20.70
CA VAL A 408 -3.56 15.33 -19.28
C VAL A 408 -4.61 14.24 -19.10
N MET A 409 -5.67 14.25 -19.91
CA MET A 409 -6.70 13.20 -19.92
C MET A 409 -6.17 11.89 -20.50
N ALA A 410 -5.29 11.95 -21.51
CA ALA A 410 -4.59 10.78 -22.03
C ALA A 410 -3.67 10.15 -20.96
N LEU A 411 -2.92 10.98 -20.23
CA LEU A 411 -2.09 10.55 -19.10
C LEU A 411 -2.96 9.95 -17.99
N PHE A 412 -4.11 10.55 -17.71
CA PHE A 412 -5.04 10.01 -16.72
C PHE A 412 -5.61 8.67 -17.17
N LYS A 413 -5.94 8.45 -18.45
CA LYS A 413 -6.36 7.12 -18.95
C LYS A 413 -5.31 6.02 -18.70
N ILE A 414 -4.01 6.37 -18.73
CA ILE A 414 -2.89 5.44 -18.54
C ILE A 414 -2.55 5.16 -17.07
N LEU A 415 -2.80 6.12 -16.16
CA LEU A 415 -2.59 5.99 -14.70
C LEU A 415 -3.72 5.24 -14.01
#